data_AF-A0A2V8NZ79-F1
#
_entry.id   AF-A0A2V8NZ79-F1
#
_cell.length_a   1.000
_cell.length_b   1.000
_cell.length_c   1.000
_cell.angle_alpha   90.00
_cell.angle_beta   90.00
_cell.angle_gamma   90.00
#
_symmetry.space_group_name_H-M   'P 1'
#
loop_
_entity.id
_entity.type
_entity.pdbx_description
1 polymer ?
#
loop_
_entity_poly.entity_id
_entity_poly.type
_entity_poly.pdbx_seq_one_letter_code
_entity_poly.pdbx_strand_id
1 'polypeptide(L)'
;MDNQSSLLAHWSPRVLSILRIIVAFLIIQHGTQKLLGYPAQQPSPQPTPQAAQQAGQTPQQQQQQRPPAQQSLPPLLLTASILETFGGLLILLGLFTRPVAFILAGEMAVAYFYQHAPNSFWPVVNRGEPAVFYCFLFLYMIFAGGGHWSLDYLIRRKQE
;
A
#
# COMPACT_ATOMS: atom_id res chain seq x y z
N MET A 1 -27.57 22.60 -19.90
CA MET A 1 -27.00 21.67 -18.90
C MET A 1 -25.66 21.09 -19.39
N ASP A 2 -24.66 21.92 -19.75
CA ASP A 2 -23.76 21.55 -20.88
C ASP A 2 -22.23 21.68 -20.61
N ASN A 3 -21.80 22.12 -19.42
CA ASN A 3 -20.35 22.27 -19.13
C ASN A 3 -19.81 21.27 -18.09
N GLN A 4 -20.64 20.83 -17.14
CA GLN A 4 -20.17 19.92 -16.09
C GLN A 4 -20.00 18.48 -16.59
N SER A 5 -20.92 18.00 -17.42
CA SER A 5 -20.86 16.67 -18.05
C SER A 5 -19.68 16.54 -19.00
N SER A 6 -19.38 17.60 -19.77
CA SER A 6 -18.23 17.64 -20.69
C SER A 6 -16.90 17.70 -19.93
N LEU A 7 -16.79 18.49 -18.85
CA LEU A 7 -15.58 18.51 -18.03
C LEU A 7 -15.32 17.17 -17.36
N LEU A 8 -16.33 16.51 -16.77
CA LEU A 8 -16.16 15.20 -16.15
C LEU A 8 -15.77 14.11 -17.16
N ALA A 9 -16.35 14.14 -18.36
CA ALA A 9 -16.00 13.21 -19.44
C ALA A 9 -14.52 13.34 -19.86
N HIS A 10 -13.98 14.56 -19.91
CA HIS A 10 -12.60 14.79 -20.32
C HIS A 10 -11.59 14.61 -19.17
N TRP A 11 -11.96 14.92 -17.94
CA TRP A 11 -11.05 14.91 -16.79
C TRP A 11 -11.06 13.59 -16.01
N SER A 12 -12.18 12.85 -15.97
CA SER A 12 -12.26 11.57 -15.25
C SER A 12 -11.12 10.60 -15.59
N PRO A 13 -10.79 10.32 -16.88
CA PRO A 13 -9.72 9.36 -17.17
C PRO A 13 -8.32 9.87 -16.81
N ARG A 14 -8.10 11.20 -16.77
CA ARG A 14 -6.84 11.82 -16.37
C ARG A 14 -6.66 11.77 -14.86
N VAL A 15 -7.71 12.08 -14.11
CA VAL A 15 -7.74 12.00 -12.65
C VAL A 15 -7.48 10.55 -12.20
N LEU A 16 -8.06 9.56 -12.89
CA LEU A 16 -7.78 8.16 -12.62
C LEU A 16 -6.30 7.80 -12.81
N SER A 17 -5.66 8.31 -13.86
CA SER A 17 -4.23 8.10 -14.07
C SER A 17 -3.36 8.78 -13.03
N ILE A 18 -3.72 10.00 -12.61
CA ILE A 18 -3.00 10.70 -11.53
C ILE A 18 -3.14 9.92 -10.22
N LEU A 19 -4.36 9.51 -9.86
CA LEU A 19 -4.62 8.70 -8.68
C LEU A 19 -3.80 7.40 -8.71
N ARG A 20 -3.82 6.69 -9.84
CA ARG A 20 -3.04 5.47 -10.04
C ARG A 20 -1.55 5.69 -9.79
N ILE A 21 -0.97 6.75 -10.37
CA ILE A 21 0.46 7.07 -10.22
C ILE A 21 0.79 7.38 -8.76
N ILE A 22 -0.03 8.20 -8.09
CA ILE A 22 0.17 8.56 -6.68
C ILE A 22 0.08 7.31 -5.80
N VAL A 23 -0.98 6.52 -5.92
CA VAL A 23 -1.17 5.33 -5.10
C VAL A 23 -0.09 4.29 -5.35
N ALA A 24 0.28 4.07 -6.62
CA ALA A 24 1.36 3.17 -6.98
C ALA A 24 2.70 3.62 -6.39
N PHE A 25 3.02 4.90 -6.48
CA PHE A 25 4.24 5.45 -5.90
C PHE A 25 4.29 5.24 -4.39
N LEU A 26 3.20 5.56 -3.69
CA LEU A 26 3.16 5.45 -2.23
C LEU A 26 3.24 3.98 -1.75
N ILE A 27 2.62 3.03 -2.45
CA ILE A 27 2.72 1.61 -2.06
C ILE A 27 4.09 1.01 -2.40
N ILE A 28 4.72 1.45 -3.50
CA ILE A 28 6.10 1.05 -3.80
C ILE A 28 7.01 1.52 -2.67
N GLN A 29 6.90 2.76 -2.22
CA GLN A 29 7.67 3.27 -1.08
C GLN A 29 7.47 2.38 0.17
N HIS A 30 6.22 2.02 0.47
CA HIS A 30 5.89 1.15 1.60
C HIS A 30 6.50 -0.26 1.47
N GLY A 31 6.39 -0.88 0.29
CA GLY A 31 6.97 -2.20 0.01
C GLY A 31 8.52 -2.17 0.04
N THR A 32 9.13 -1.14 -0.54
CA THR A 32 10.59 -0.97 -0.52
C THR A 32 11.14 -0.74 0.88
N GLN A 33 10.39 -0.06 1.76
CA GLN A 33 10.79 0.10 3.15
C GLN A 33 10.85 -1.26 3.86
N LYS A 34 9.89 -2.15 3.60
CA LYS A 34 9.87 -3.50 4.17
C LYS A 34 10.95 -4.40 3.56
N LEU A 35 11.20 -4.27 2.25
CA LEU A 35 12.12 -5.16 1.53
C LEU A 35 13.60 -4.75 1.66
N LEU A 36 13.89 -3.46 1.66
CA LEU A 36 15.25 -2.90 1.62
C LEU A 36 15.64 -2.16 2.90
N GLY A 37 14.70 -1.91 3.83
CA GLY A 37 14.96 -1.19 5.07
C GLY A 37 15.24 0.31 4.89
N TYR A 38 15.00 0.87 3.70
CA TYR A 38 15.26 2.28 3.36
C TYR A 38 13.97 2.98 2.87
N PRO A 39 13.66 4.22 3.33
CA PRO A 39 14.37 4.99 4.35
C PRO A 39 14.20 4.38 5.75
N ALA A 40 15.27 4.37 6.53
CA ALA A 40 15.25 3.84 7.89
C ALA A 40 14.30 4.68 8.76
N GLN A 41 13.37 4.02 9.48
CA GLN A 41 12.63 4.70 10.53
C GLN A 41 13.63 5.15 11.59
N GLN A 42 13.79 6.47 11.75
CA GLN A 42 14.63 6.99 12.82
C GLN A 42 14.10 6.47 14.16
N PRO A 43 14.95 5.82 14.98
CA PRO A 43 14.60 5.53 16.36
C PRO A 43 14.26 6.86 17.02
N SER A 44 12.99 7.05 17.39
CA SER A 44 12.59 8.25 18.11
C SER A 44 13.45 8.34 19.38
N PRO A 45 14.24 9.41 19.60
CA PRO A 45 15.03 9.56 20.81
C PRO A 45 14.07 9.71 22.00
N GLN A 46 13.84 8.61 22.72
CA GLN A 46 13.10 8.63 23.98
C GLN A 46 14.10 8.72 25.15
N PRO A 47 13.81 9.53 26.20
CA PRO A 47 14.50 9.41 27.48
C PRO A 47 14.16 8.03 28.07
N THR A 48 15.04 7.46 28.89
CA THR A 48 15.00 6.05 29.32
C THR A 48 13.95 5.78 30.43
N PRO A 49 12.90 4.99 30.13
CA PRO A 49 12.35 3.94 31.01
C PRO A 49 12.39 2.52 30.40
N GLN A 50 13.20 2.32 29.35
CA GLN A 50 13.16 1.15 28.45
C GLN A 50 13.36 -0.23 29.12
N ALA A 51 13.96 -0.33 30.32
CA ALA A 51 14.11 -1.61 31.03
C ALA A 51 12.82 -2.08 31.76
N ALA A 52 11.89 -1.16 32.09
CA ALA A 52 10.74 -1.50 32.93
C ALA A 52 9.48 -1.91 32.14
N GLN A 53 9.40 -1.58 30.86
CA GLN A 53 8.22 -1.82 30.01
C GLN A 53 8.35 -3.07 29.11
N GLN A 54 9.50 -3.74 29.13
CA GLN A 54 9.80 -4.91 28.29
C GLN A 54 9.08 -6.20 28.74
N ALA A 55 8.48 -6.23 29.95
CA ALA A 55 7.81 -7.41 30.48
C ALA A 55 6.38 -7.66 29.93
N GLY A 56 5.84 -6.74 29.11
CA GLY A 56 4.47 -6.83 28.58
C GLY A 56 4.31 -6.67 27.06
N GLN A 57 5.40 -6.66 26.30
CA GLN A 57 5.37 -6.41 24.85
C GLN A 57 5.16 -7.70 24.05
N THR A 58 4.20 -7.67 23.12
CA THR A 58 3.92 -8.79 22.20
C THR A 58 5.08 -9.04 21.23
N PRO A 59 5.29 -10.30 20.77
CA PRO A 59 6.45 -10.69 19.94
C PRO A 59 6.68 -9.82 18.70
N GLN A 60 5.63 -9.18 18.17
CA GLN A 60 5.70 -8.33 16.98
C GLN A 60 6.38 -6.98 17.22
N GLN A 61 6.25 -6.36 18.40
CA GLN A 61 6.93 -5.09 18.70
C GLN A 61 8.42 -5.27 18.94
N GLN A 62 8.81 -6.44 19.47
CA GLN A 62 10.21 -6.80 19.73
C GLN A 62 11.01 -7.03 18.43
N GLN A 63 10.32 -7.32 17.32
CA GLN A 63 10.94 -7.52 16.00
C GLN A 63 11.30 -6.19 15.31
N GLN A 64 10.74 -5.07 15.75
CA GLN A 64 11.08 -3.71 15.28
C GLN A 64 12.40 -3.18 15.87
N GLN A 65 12.88 -3.77 16.98
CA GLN A 65 14.07 -3.34 17.72
C GLN A 65 15.33 -4.20 17.44
N ARG A 66 15.26 -5.18 16.53
CA ARG A 66 16.38 -6.08 16.25
C ARG A 66 17.41 -5.39 15.31
N PRO A 67 18.73 -5.52 15.53
CA PRO A 67 19.74 -4.97 14.62
C PRO A 67 19.55 -5.41 13.17
N PRO A 68 19.89 -4.54 12.18
CA PRO A 68 19.55 -4.71 10.76
C PRO A 68 20.10 -5.99 10.12
N ALA A 69 21.08 -6.64 10.74
CA ALA A 69 21.66 -7.89 10.27
C ALA A 69 20.79 -9.14 10.53
N GLN A 70 19.70 -9.03 11.31
CA GLN A 70 19.01 -10.22 11.88
C GLN A 70 17.48 -10.19 11.75
N GLN A 71 16.97 -9.38 10.83
CA GLN A 71 15.55 -9.25 10.53
C GLN A 71 15.18 -10.15 9.34
N SER A 72 15.20 -11.47 9.53
CA SER A 72 14.50 -12.35 8.60
C SER A 72 13.01 -12.05 8.72
N LEU A 73 12.44 -11.44 7.67
CA LEU A 73 11.01 -11.17 7.61
C LEU A 73 10.27 -12.52 7.72
N PRO A 74 9.25 -12.65 8.61
CA PRO A 74 8.40 -13.82 8.57
C PRO A 74 7.84 -13.98 7.15
N PRO A 75 7.68 -15.22 6.63
CA PRO A 75 7.36 -15.45 5.22
C PRO A 75 6.15 -14.65 4.71
N LEU A 76 5.13 -14.48 5.57
CA LEU A 76 3.95 -13.67 5.27
C LEU A 76 4.28 -12.20 4.96
N LEU A 77 5.20 -11.59 5.73
CA LEU A 77 5.63 -10.21 5.51
C LEU A 77 6.54 -10.10 4.28
N LEU A 78 7.35 -11.12 4.00
CA LEU A 78 8.15 -11.16 2.78
C LEU A 78 7.25 -11.20 1.54
N THR A 79 6.24 -12.07 1.54
CA THR A 79 5.25 -12.16 0.46
C THR A 79 4.50 -10.84 0.28
N ALA A 80 4.05 -10.21 1.37
CA ALA A 80 3.43 -8.89 1.34
C ALA A 80 4.35 -7.84 0.71
N SER A 81 5.62 -7.77 1.13
CA SER A 81 6.58 -6.78 0.63
C SER A 81 6.85 -6.92 -0.87
N ILE A 82 6.95 -8.16 -1.35
CA ILE A 82 7.10 -8.47 -2.78
C ILE A 82 5.84 -8.05 -3.55
N LEU A 83 4.66 -8.40 -3.04
CA LEU A 83 3.40 -8.02 -3.68
C LEU A 83 3.21 -6.50 -3.73
N GLU A 84 3.49 -5.78 -2.64
CA GLU A 84 3.40 -4.31 -2.59
C GLU A 84 4.36 -3.66 -3.60
N THR A 85 5.60 -4.15 -3.69
CA THR A 85 6.63 -3.58 -4.56
C THR A 85 6.34 -3.88 -6.04
N PHE A 86 6.19 -5.15 -6.39
CA PHE A 86 5.98 -5.56 -7.79
C PHE A 86 4.55 -5.29 -8.26
N GLY A 87 3.55 -5.50 -7.41
CA GLY A 87 2.17 -5.12 -7.68
C GLY A 87 2.02 -3.60 -7.81
N GLY A 88 2.69 -2.83 -6.95
CA GLY A 88 2.78 -1.38 -7.09
C GLY A 88 3.38 -0.96 -8.42
N LEU A 89 4.46 -1.60 -8.87
CA LEU A 89 5.07 -1.34 -10.18
C LEU A 89 4.12 -1.65 -11.35
N LEU A 90 3.38 -2.75 -11.29
CA LEU A 90 2.37 -3.08 -12.29
C LEU A 90 1.23 -2.04 -12.32
N ILE A 91 0.75 -1.60 -11.15
CA ILE A 91 -0.24 -0.52 -11.07
C ILE A 91 0.35 0.80 -11.60
N LEU A 92 1.62 1.11 -11.33
CA LEU A 92 2.28 2.33 -11.82
C LEU A 92 2.25 2.40 -13.35
N LEU A 93 2.68 1.30 -13.99
CA LEU A 93 2.65 1.14 -15.44
C LEU A 93 1.21 1.07 -15.99
N GLY A 94 0.24 0.69 -15.15
CA GLY A 94 -1.13 0.46 -15.56
C GLY A 94 -1.25 -0.79 -16.42
N LEU A 95 -0.57 -1.87 -15.98
CA LEU A 95 -0.65 -3.21 -16.55
C LEU A 95 -1.52 -4.09 -15.64
N PHE A 96 -2.51 -4.77 -16.21
CA PHE A 96 -3.46 -5.61 -15.48
C PHE A 96 -4.03 -4.89 -14.23
N THR A 97 -4.39 -3.62 -14.38
CA THR A 97 -4.70 -2.75 -13.22
C THR A 97 -5.79 -3.36 -12.32
N ARG A 98 -6.81 -4.01 -12.91
CA ARG A 98 -7.95 -4.56 -12.16
C ARG A 98 -7.59 -5.85 -11.39
N PRO A 99 -7.00 -6.89 -12.00
CA PRO A 99 -6.54 -8.06 -11.25
C PRO A 99 -5.51 -7.74 -10.17
N VAL A 100 -4.54 -6.87 -10.48
CA VAL A 100 -3.48 -6.51 -9.51
C VAL A 100 -4.08 -5.74 -8.34
N ALA A 101 -4.99 -4.79 -8.58
CA ALA A 101 -5.68 -4.08 -7.51
C ALA A 101 -6.51 -5.02 -6.62
N PHE A 102 -7.17 -6.04 -7.17
CA PHE A 102 -7.90 -7.02 -6.37
C PHE A 102 -6.97 -7.79 -5.40
N ILE A 103 -5.81 -8.24 -5.90
CA ILE A 103 -4.83 -8.95 -5.07
C ILE A 103 -4.29 -8.03 -3.96
N LEU A 104 -3.90 -6.80 -4.31
CA LEU A 104 -3.38 -5.82 -3.35
C LEU A 104 -4.43 -5.41 -2.30
N ALA A 105 -5.71 -5.27 -2.69
CA ALA A 105 -6.80 -5.01 -1.76
C ALA A 105 -6.95 -6.15 -0.73
N GLY A 106 -6.90 -7.40 -1.20
CA GLY A 106 -6.97 -8.58 -0.33
C GLY A 106 -5.80 -8.66 0.64
N GLU A 107 -4.58 -8.37 0.18
CA GLU A 107 -3.38 -8.37 1.02
C GLU A 107 -3.47 -7.29 2.11
N MET A 108 -3.87 -6.06 1.77
CA MET A 108 -4.06 -4.97 2.74
C MET A 108 -5.14 -5.30 3.78
N ALA A 109 -6.23 -5.96 3.36
CA ALA A 109 -7.27 -6.41 4.28
C ALA A 109 -6.72 -7.46 5.28
N VAL A 110 -5.99 -8.47 4.79
CA VAL A 110 -5.35 -9.46 5.66
C VAL A 110 -4.35 -8.81 6.60
N ALA A 111 -3.54 -7.86 6.11
CA ALA A 111 -2.59 -7.11 6.93
C ALA A 111 -3.28 -6.32 8.05
N TYR A 112 -4.44 -5.72 7.77
CA TYR A 112 -5.22 -5.03 8.79
C TYR A 112 -5.68 -5.98 9.90
N PHE A 113 -6.35 -7.07 9.55
CA PHE A 113 -6.89 -8.02 10.54
C PHE A 113 -5.80 -8.78 11.30
N TYR A 114 -4.65 -9.04 10.67
CA TYR A 114 -3.57 -9.79 11.29
C TYR A 114 -2.64 -8.92 12.15
N GLN A 115 -2.34 -7.69 11.74
CA GLN A 115 -1.33 -6.84 12.42
C GLN A 115 -1.94 -5.70 13.24
N HIS A 116 -3.12 -5.19 12.86
CA HIS A 116 -3.66 -3.93 13.42
C HIS A 116 -4.88 -4.17 14.31
N ALA A 117 -5.83 -5.00 13.85
CA ALA A 117 -7.05 -5.31 14.60
C ALA A 117 -6.81 -5.89 16.02
N PRO A 118 -5.76 -6.71 16.28
CA PRO A 118 -5.49 -7.20 17.64
C PRO A 118 -5.10 -6.10 18.64
N ASN A 119 -4.52 -5.00 18.17
CA ASN A 119 -4.10 -3.89 19.04
C ASN A 119 -5.27 -2.97 19.38
N SER A 120 -6.19 -2.75 18.43
CA SER A 120 -7.48 -2.08 18.60
C SER A 120 -8.27 -2.24 17.30
N PHE A 121 -9.61 -2.20 17.35
CA PHE A 121 -10.42 -2.31 16.14
C PHE A 121 -10.41 -1.05 15.27
N TRP A 122 -10.17 0.14 15.86
CA TRP A 122 -10.24 1.42 15.16
C TRP A 122 -8.90 1.80 14.48
N PRO A 123 -8.88 2.06 13.16
CA PRO A 123 -7.66 2.36 12.39
C PRO A 123 -6.84 3.52 12.98
N VAL A 124 -7.55 4.55 13.45
CA VAL A 124 -6.96 5.77 14.02
C VAL A 124 -6.17 5.51 15.31
N VAL A 125 -6.54 4.46 16.07
CA VAL A 125 -5.88 4.13 17.35
C VAL A 125 -4.80 3.06 17.18
N ASN A 126 -4.97 2.14 16.22
CA ASN A 126 -4.05 1.01 15.99
C ASN A 126 -2.96 1.29 14.92
N ARG A 127 -2.92 2.49 14.33
CA ARG A 127 -2.02 2.90 13.22
C ARG A 127 -2.25 2.16 11.89
N GLY A 128 -3.41 1.53 11.72
CA GLY A 128 -3.79 0.79 10.51
C GLY A 128 -4.45 1.64 9.43
N GLU A 129 -4.50 2.97 9.57
CA GLU A 129 -5.06 3.87 8.56
C GLU A 129 -4.49 3.65 7.15
N PRO A 130 -3.17 3.49 6.95
CA PRO A 130 -2.63 3.26 5.60
C PRO A 130 -3.18 1.97 4.97
N ALA A 131 -3.24 0.88 5.72
CA ALA A 131 -3.76 -0.40 5.22
C ALA A 131 -5.22 -0.29 4.77
N VAL A 132 -6.05 0.40 5.55
CA VAL A 132 -7.46 0.62 5.22
C VAL A 132 -7.61 1.54 4.01
N PHE A 133 -6.85 2.64 3.94
CA PHE A 133 -6.89 3.54 2.79
C PHE A 133 -6.46 2.86 1.49
N TYR A 134 -5.35 2.11 1.51
CA TYR A 134 -4.93 1.35 0.33
C TYR A 134 -5.96 0.29 -0.06
N CYS A 135 -6.54 -0.42 0.91
CA CYS A 135 -7.60 -1.39 0.64
C CYS A 135 -8.76 -0.75 -0.14
N PHE A 136 -9.31 0.36 0.35
CA PHE A 136 -10.41 1.04 -0.34
C PHE A 136 -10.01 1.67 -1.68
N LEU A 137 -8.79 2.21 -1.80
CA LEU A 137 -8.28 2.76 -3.05
C LEU A 137 -8.13 1.67 -4.12
N PHE A 138 -7.63 0.49 -3.75
CA PHE A 138 -7.55 -0.63 -4.66
C PHE A 138 -8.92 -1.19 -5.02
N LEU A 139 -9.84 -1.30 -4.06
CA LEU A 139 -11.23 -1.67 -4.34
C LEU A 139 -11.88 -0.70 -5.34
N TYR A 140 -11.63 0.60 -5.21
CA TYR A 140 -12.07 1.60 -6.19
C TYR A 140 -11.44 1.34 -7.58
N MET A 141 -10.14 1.08 -7.66
CA MET A 141 -9.42 0.82 -8.91
C MET A 141 -9.88 -0.47 -9.62
N ILE A 142 -10.40 -1.47 -8.90
CA ILE A 142 -11.01 -2.67 -9.51
C ILE A 142 -12.17 -2.29 -10.44
N PHE A 143 -12.96 -1.26 -10.09
CA PHE A 143 -14.11 -0.82 -10.87
C PHE A 143 -13.75 0.33 -11.82
N ALA A 144 -12.94 1.28 -11.36
CA ALA A 144 -12.59 2.48 -12.14
C ALA A 144 -11.55 2.20 -13.24
N GLY A 145 -10.67 1.22 -13.07
CA GLY A 145 -9.61 0.89 -14.02
C GLY A 145 -8.40 1.84 -13.98
N GLY A 146 -7.53 1.74 -14.99
CA GLY A 146 -6.21 2.41 -15.01
C GLY A 146 -6.15 3.82 -15.64
N GLY A 147 -7.24 4.31 -16.24
CA GLY A 147 -7.28 5.60 -16.94
C GLY A 147 -6.54 5.63 -18.29
N HIS A 148 -6.52 6.78 -18.96
CA HIS A 148 -5.97 6.91 -20.33
C HIS A 148 -4.45 6.79 -20.43
N TRP A 149 -3.71 6.98 -19.33
CA TRP A 149 -2.26 6.82 -19.30
C TRP A 149 -1.83 5.42 -18.86
N SER A 150 -2.73 4.42 -18.87
CA SER A 150 -2.36 3.03 -18.60
C SER A 150 -1.78 2.38 -19.85
N LEU A 151 -0.78 1.52 -19.66
CA LEU A 151 -0.24 0.73 -20.77
C LEU A 151 -1.33 -0.15 -21.39
N ASP A 152 -2.22 -0.73 -20.55
CA ASP A 152 -3.39 -1.49 -21.00
C ASP A 152 -4.25 -0.70 -22.02
N TYR A 153 -4.49 0.59 -21.76
CA TYR A 153 -5.28 1.46 -22.64
C TYR A 153 -4.54 1.80 -23.94
N LEU A 154 -3.24 2.12 -23.86
CA LEU A 154 -2.43 2.45 -25.02
C LEU A 154 -2.24 1.26 -25.96
N ILE A 155 -2.12 0.05 -25.41
CA ILE A 155 -2.01 -1.20 -26.20
C ILE A 155 -3.32 -1.47 -26.94
N ARG A 156 -4.48 -1.35 -26.27
CA ARG A 156 -5.80 -1.54 -26.89
C ARG A 156 -6.06 -0.53 -28.02
N ARG A 157 -5.72 0.75 -27.80
CA ARG A 157 -5.92 1.80 -28.81
C ARG A 157 -5.10 1.58 -30.08
N LYS A 158 -3.93 0.91 -30.01
CA LYS A 158 -3.11 0.63 -31.20
C LYS A 158 -3.69 -0.50 -32.07
N GLN A 159 -4.60 -1.31 -31.52
CA GLN A 159 -5.23 -2.43 -32.23
C GLN A 159 -6.54 -2.03 -32.92
N GLU A 160 -7.02 -0.81 -32.67
CA GLU A 160 -8.17 -0.18 -33.34
C GLU A 160 -7.69 0.79 -34.43
#